data_AF-A0A1Y4DMZ7-F1
#
_entry.id   AF-A0A1Y4DMZ7-F1
#
_cell.length_a   1.000
_cell.length_b   1.000
_cell.length_c   1.000
_cell.angle_alpha   90.00
_cell.angle_beta   90.00
_cell.angle_gamma   90.00
#
_symmetry.space_group_name_H-M   'P 1'
#
loop_
_entity.id
_entity.type
_entity.pdbx_description
1 polymer ?
#
loop_
_entity_poly.entity_id
_entity_poly.type
_entity_poly.pdbx_seq_one_letter_code
_entity_poly.pdbx_strand_id
1 'polypeptide(L)'
;MFRKDKLKGQKACVLGWGKSGRAAAALLAANGFEVLISEEAAISHAAQAVLPPGVTLETGGHSDRIFECGFWIKSPGIFPRHPVLVEAKKRGIPVFSELETAIAFMPKGIRLFAVTGTNGKTTTTALLGEILKENAARENKGRGVHICGNIGSPVSACAPRVKKGDDVVIEVSSYQLEDSTYFRPHYACLLNVTPDHLDHHGGMKGYIKAKAKIFKNQRANDVLVVNGADAVCAQLVEKAKSEVLAFSTQPKHLLKTDVFFDGDELIFSEGHQLRPPHLKGIHNIENAMAAALMAFAAGVPADTVRAVFDRFEAMEHRIEQFAYHRGVVYVNDSKATNLDSTITALKSFDKNRNLWLILGGRDKGASYEVLIPYLKDYCKQVLTIGEAMDKIERELHGAVPLTRCETLDKAVQTAMRGATRGDIVLLSPACSSFDQFKDFEHRGKIFKQLVNAYIFKERTDGKK
;
A
#
# COMPACT_ATOMS: atom_id res chain seq x y z
N MET A 1 7.14 -16.88 -18.31
CA MET A 1 7.24 -17.24 -16.88
C MET A 1 8.72 -17.29 -16.55
N PHE A 2 9.15 -16.68 -15.44
CA PHE A 2 10.54 -16.79 -14.99
C PHE A 2 10.86 -18.26 -14.65
N ARG A 3 11.90 -18.82 -15.25
CA ARG A 3 12.35 -20.20 -15.02
C ARG A 3 13.85 -20.19 -14.82
N LYS A 4 14.30 -20.16 -13.56
CA LYS A 4 15.71 -20.02 -13.17
C LYS A 4 16.64 -21.00 -13.92
N ASP A 5 16.23 -22.25 -14.08
CA ASP A 5 17.06 -23.28 -14.72
C ASP A 5 17.32 -23.02 -16.21
N LYS A 6 16.40 -22.30 -16.89
CA LYS A 6 16.56 -21.93 -18.30
C LYS A 6 17.39 -20.66 -18.51
N LEU A 7 17.57 -19.88 -17.46
CA LEU A 7 18.29 -18.60 -17.50
C LEU A 7 19.71 -18.73 -16.91
N LYS A 8 20.04 -19.87 -16.31
CA LYS A 8 21.34 -20.11 -15.68
C LYS A 8 22.49 -19.84 -16.65
N GLY A 9 23.50 -19.09 -16.19
CA GLY A 9 24.65 -18.68 -17.00
C GLY A 9 24.41 -17.43 -17.85
N GLN A 10 23.18 -16.90 -17.93
CA GLN A 10 22.91 -15.61 -18.56
C GLN A 10 23.09 -14.47 -17.57
N LYS A 11 23.56 -13.32 -18.08
CA LYS A 11 23.61 -12.08 -17.32
C LYS A 11 22.22 -11.45 -17.20
N ALA A 12 21.88 -11.00 -16.00
CA ALA A 12 20.61 -10.32 -15.71
C ALA A 12 20.78 -8.80 -15.75
N CYS A 13 19.80 -8.09 -16.30
CA CYS A 13 19.63 -6.66 -16.06
C CYS A 13 18.55 -6.44 -14.99
N VAL A 14 18.78 -5.55 -14.03
CA VAL A 14 17.73 -5.03 -13.16
C VAL A 14 17.55 -3.55 -13.47
N LEU A 15 16.38 -3.22 -14.02
CA LEU A 15 16.06 -1.85 -14.40
C LEU A 15 15.49 -1.12 -13.17
N GLY A 16 16.23 -0.12 -12.69
CA GLY A 16 15.94 0.70 -11.52
C GLY A 16 16.68 0.28 -10.24
N TRP A 17 17.18 1.26 -9.50
CA TRP A 17 17.96 1.12 -8.25
C TRP A 17 17.11 1.22 -6.97
N GLY A 18 15.79 1.26 -7.06
CA GLY A 18 14.88 1.35 -5.90
C GLY A 18 15.01 0.17 -4.91
N LYS A 19 14.24 0.22 -3.81
CA LYS A 19 14.21 -0.86 -2.79
C LYS A 19 13.99 -2.24 -3.42
N SER A 20 13.05 -2.35 -4.37
CA SER A 20 12.76 -3.58 -5.12
C SER A 20 13.91 -4.03 -6.03
N GLY A 21 14.52 -3.09 -6.77
CA GLY A 21 15.61 -3.39 -7.69
C GLY A 21 16.85 -3.93 -6.97
N ARG A 22 17.26 -3.27 -5.89
CA ARG A 22 18.38 -3.75 -5.05
C ARG A 22 18.11 -5.15 -4.47
N ALA A 23 16.89 -5.39 -3.99
CA ALA A 23 16.50 -6.70 -3.46
C ALA A 23 16.50 -7.79 -4.55
N ALA A 24 16.00 -7.49 -5.75
CA ALA A 24 16.00 -8.42 -6.88
C ALA A 24 17.43 -8.74 -7.35
N ALA A 25 18.30 -7.74 -7.44
CA ALA A 25 19.70 -7.93 -7.79
C ALA A 25 20.44 -8.79 -6.76
N ALA A 26 20.24 -8.53 -5.47
CA ALA A 26 20.81 -9.34 -4.40
C ALA A 26 20.31 -10.80 -4.44
N LEU A 27 19.01 -11.01 -4.70
CA LEU A 27 18.44 -12.34 -4.84
C LEU A 27 19.05 -13.11 -6.02
N LEU A 28 19.19 -12.46 -7.19
CA LEU A 28 19.80 -13.06 -8.37
C LEU A 28 21.29 -13.38 -8.14
N ALA A 29 22.06 -12.44 -7.60
CA ALA A 29 23.48 -12.65 -7.32
C ALA A 29 23.71 -13.78 -6.33
N ALA A 30 22.91 -13.87 -5.26
CA ALA A 30 22.97 -14.97 -4.30
C ALA A 30 22.64 -16.35 -4.92
N ASN A 31 22.01 -16.37 -6.10
CA ASN A 31 21.70 -17.58 -6.87
C ASN A 31 22.63 -17.77 -8.09
N GLY A 32 23.78 -17.08 -8.12
CA GLY A 32 24.86 -17.30 -9.09
C GLY A 32 24.68 -16.61 -10.43
N PHE A 33 23.81 -15.60 -10.52
CA PHE A 33 23.69 -14.76 -11.71
C PHE A 33 24.63 -13.56 -11.63
N GLU A 34 25.27 -13.21 -12.74
CA GLU A 34 25.86 -11.88 -12.91
C GLU A 34 24.74 -10.87 -13.15
N VAL A 35 24.81 -9.72 -12.46
CA VAL A 35 23.75 -8.70 -12.50
C VAL A 35 24.32 -7.35 -12.87
N LEU A 36 23.68 -6.68 -13.83
CA LEU A 36 23.81 -5.26 -14.09
C LEU A 36 22.56 -4.56 -13.57
N ILE A 37 22.70 -3.64 -12.62
CA ILE A 37 21.64 -2.70 -12.29
C ILE A 37 21.83 -1.45 -13.16
N SER A 38 20.75 -0.98 -13.79
CA SER A 38 20.76 0.21 -14.64
C SER A 38 19.72 1.21 -14.14
N GLU A 39 20.18 2.41 -13.79
CA GLU A 39 19.35 3.51 -13.24
C GLU A 39 19.45 4.76 -14.12
N GLU A 40 18.29 5.34 -14.44
CA GLU A 40 18.23 6.54 -15.27
C GLU A 40 18.76 7.75 -14.51
N ALA A 41 18.42 7.87 -13.22
CA ALA A 41 18.92 8.95 -12.38
C ALA A 41 20.43 8.79 -12.09
N ALA A 42 21.14 9.92 -12.04
CA ALA A 42 22.50 9.93 -11.50
C ALA A 42 22.47 9.64 -10.00
N ILE A 43 23.31 8.72 -9.53
CA ILE A 43 23.42 8.37 -8.10
C ILE A 43 24.77 8.86 -7.60
N SER A 44 24.78 9.59 -6.48
CA SER A 44 26.02 10.03 -5.84
C SER A 44 26.87 8.84 -5.38
N HIS A 45 28.19 8.97 -5.42
CA HIS A 45 29.11 7.92 -4.95
C HIS A 45 28.85 7.49 -3.50
N ALA A 46 28.44 8.40 -2.62
CA ALA A 46 28.08 8.08 -1.25
C ALA A 46 26.80 7.21 -1.11
N ALA A 47 25.92 7.25 -2.12
CA ALA A 47 24.69 6.46 -2.18
C ALA A 47 24.87 5.13 -2.96
N GLN A 48 26.03 4.92 -3.58
CA GLN A 48 26.44 3.62 -4.12
C GLN A 48 26.76 2.71 -2.93
N ALA A 49 25.71 2.11 -2.36
CA ALA A 49 25.85 1.09 -1.33
C ALA A 49 26.83 0.00 -1.80
N VAL A 50 27.51 -0.65 -0.86
CA VAL A 50 28.36 -1.82 -1.16
C VAL A 50 27.50 -2.83 -1.93
N LEU A 51 27.82 -3.01 -3.21
CA LEU A 51 27.14 -3.95 -4.07
C LEU A 51 27.52 -5.37 -3.67
N PRO A 52 26.57 -6.33 -3.68
CA PRO A 52 26.92 -7.73 -3.53
C PRO A 52 27.92 -8.16 -4.61
N PRO A 53 28.79 -9.15 -4.34
CA PRO A 53 29.63 -9.76 -5.37
C PRO A 53 28.80 -10.20 -6.58
N GLY A 54 29.29 -9.94 -7.79
CA GLY A 54 28.57 -10.25 -9.04
C GLY A 54 27.52 -9.21 -9.46
N VAL A 55 27.34 -8.12 -8.70
CA VAL A 55 26.46 -7.02 -9.07
C VAL A 55 27.29 -5.80 -9.51
N THR A 56 26.96 -5.27 -10.68
CA THR A 56 27.50 -4.01 -11.21
C THR A 56 26.39 -2.97 -11.34
N LEU A 57 26.74 -1.69 -11.30
CA LEU A 57 25.79 -0.58 -11.37
C LEU A 57 26.20 0.41 -12.46
N GLU A 58 25.25 0.80 -13.29
CA GLU A 58 25.33 2.00 -14.13
C GLU A 58 24.21 2.99 -13.75
N THR A 59 24.52 4.29 -13.82
CA THR A 59 23.62 5.37 -13.38
C THR A 59 23.76 6.57 -14.30
N GLY A 60 22.74 7.43 -14.35
CA GLY A 60 22.73 8.61 -15.22
C GLY A 60 22.34 8.27 -16.66
N GLY A 61 21.63 7.15 -16.85
CA GLY A 61 21.14 6.69 -18.14
C GLY A 61 21.26 5.18 -18.30
N HIS A 62 20.84 4.72 -19.47
CA HIS A 62 20.80 3.31 -19.84
C HIS A 62 21.72 3.08 -21.03
N SER A 63 22.85 2.40 -20.81
CA SER A 63 23.83 2.13 -21.88
C SER A 63 23.46 0.89 -22.68
N ASP A 64 24.10 0.65 -23.84
CA ASP A 64 23.82 -0.54 -24.65
C ASP A 64 24.10 -1.87 -23.93
N ARG A 65 24.87 -1.84 -22.83
CA ARG A 65 25.17 -3.00 -21.98
C ARG A 65 23.92 -3.69 -21.44
N ILE A 66 22.81 -2.97 -21.26
CA ILE A 66 21.55 -3.59 -20.83
C ILE A 66 21.02 -4.56 -21.87
N PHE A 67 21.26 -4.32 -23.17
CA PHE A 67 20.79 -5.18 -24.25
C PHE A 67 21.67 -6.41 -24.48
N GLU A 68 22.87 -6.44 -23.88
CA GLU A 68 23.72 -7.63 -23.82
C GLU A 68 23.26 -8.62 -22.74
N CYS A 69 22.37 -8.19 -21.83
CA CYS A 69 21.81 -9.05 -20.80
C CYS A 69 20.74 -9.98 -21.37
N GLY A 70 20.76 -11.25 -20.96
CA GLY A 70 19.85 -12.28 -21.49
C GLY A 70 18.40 -12.14 -20.99
N PHE A 71 18.18 -11.48 -19.86
CA PHE A 71 16.84 -11.18 -19.33
C PHE A 71 16.85 -10.00 -18.37
N TRP A 72 15.70 -9.36 -18.21
CA TRP A 72 15.55 -8.14 -17.40
C TRP A 72 14.53 -8.34 -16.27
N ILE A 73 14.79 -7.71 -15.13
CA ILE A 73 13.83 -7.53 -14.04
C ILE A 73 13.46 -6.04 -13.99
N LYS A 74 12.16 -5.74 -14.12
CA LYS A 74 11.65 -4.37 -14.09
C LYS A 74 11.20 -3.99 -12.67
N SER A 75 11.63 -2.83 -12.20
CA SER A 75 11.08 -2.21 -10.99
C SER A 75 9.66 -1.65 -11.24
N PRO A 76 8.70 -1.81 -10.30
CA PRO A 76 7.29 -1.45 -10.52
C PRO A 76 7.01 0.01 -10.89
N GLY A 77 7.89 0.95 -10.56
CA GLY A 77 7.71 2.37 -10.87
C GLY A 77 8.10 2.77 -12.30
N ILE A 78 8.73 1.88 -13.08
CA ILE A 78 9.19 2.22 -14.42
C ILE A 78 8.00 2.20 -15.37
N PHE A 79 7.85 3.25 -16.17
CA PHE A 79 6.73 3.37 -17.08
C PHE A 79 6.76 2.24 -18.14
N PRO A 80 5.66 1.48 -18.37
CA PRO A 80 5.65 0.36 -19.31
C PRO A 80 6.04 0.72 -20.76
N ARG A 81 5.90 1.99 -21.15
CA ARG A 81 6.27 2.48 -22.50
C ARG A 81 7.62 3.19 -22.53
N HIS A 82 8.44 3.02 -21.50
CA HIS A 82 9.79 3.56 -21.49
C HIS A 82 10.56 3.12 -22.76
N PRO A 83 11.29 4.00 -23.46
CA PRO A 83 11.95 3.66 -24.73
C PRO A 83 12.81 2.38 -24.68
N VAL A 84 13.54 2.18 -23.58
CA VAL A 84 14.39 0.98 -23.40
C VAL A 84 13.58 -0.32 -23.32
N LEU A 85 12.36 -0.29 -22.77
CA LEU A 85 11.48 -1.46 -22.69
C LEU A 85 10.84 -1.77 -24.04
N VAL A 86 10.53 -0.73 -24.82
CA VAL A 86 10.06 -0.88 -26.21
C VAL A 86 11.14 -1.54 -27.05
N GLU A 87 12.39 -1.10 -26.90
CA GLU A 87 13.54 -1.66 -27.61
C GLU A 87 13.85 -3.10 -27.16
N ALA A 88 13.85 -3.38 -25.84
CA ALA A 88 14.02 -4.73 -25.32
C ALA A 88 13.00 -5.71 -25.93
N LYS A 89 11.74 -5.27 -26.06
CA LYS A 89 10.69 -6.06 -26.69
C LYS A 89 10.97 -6.34 -28.17
N LYS A 90 11.46 -5.36 -28.93
CA LYS A 90 11.85 -5.55 -30.34
C LYS A 90 12.98 -6.57 -30.48
N ARG A 91 13.95 -6.55 -29.56
CA ARG A 91 15.07 -7.49 -29.50
C ARG A 91 14.70 -8.86 -28.92
N GLY A 92 13.45 -9.06 -28.49
CA GLY A 92 13.00 -10.32 -27.90
C GLY A 92 13.57 -10.60 -26.50
N ILE A 93 14.10 -9.58 -25.82
CA ILE A 93 14.65 -9.74 -24.47
C ILE A 93 13.50 -9.90 -23.47
N PRO A 94 13.45 -11.00 -22.70
CA PRO A 94 12.38 -11.23 -21.74
C PRO A 94 12.50 -10.28 -20.55
N VAL A 95 11.41 -9.57 -20.24
CA VAL A 95 11.29 -8.69 -19.07
C VAL A 95 10.32 -9.32 -18.07
N PHE A 96 10.75 -9.45 -16.82
CA PHE A 96 9.98 -10.04 -15.72
C PHE A 96 9.71 -9.00 -14.62
N SER A 97 8.62 -9.18 -13.89
CA SER A 97 8.37 -8.40 -12.68
C SER A 97 9.23 -8.91 -11.51
N GLU A 98 9.55 -8.01 -10.59
CA GLU A 98 10.19 -8.36 -9.31
C GLU A 98 9.38 -9.41 -8.54
N LEU A 99 8.05 -9.26 -8.52
CA LEU A 99 7.12 -10.16 -7.84
C LEU A 99 7.22 -11.60 -8.34
N GLU A 100 7.15 -11.82 -9.66
CA GLU A 100 7.20 -13.17 -10.23
C GLU A 100 8.58 -13.80 -10.12
N THR A 101 9.61 -12.98 -10.25
CA THR A 101 10.99 -13.42 -10.11
C THR A 101 11.23 -13.93 -8.70
N ALA A 102 10.84 -13.15 -7.68
CA ALA A 102 10.98 -13.54 -6.28
C ALA A 102 10.26 -14.85 -5.95
N ILE A 103 9.01 -15.00 -6.41
CA ILE A 103 8.20 -16.20 -6.16
C ILE A 103 8.82 -17.43 -6.83
N ALA A 104 9.45 -17.27 -8.00
CA ALA A 104 10.12 -18.39 -8.68
C ALA A 104 11.36 -18.92 -7.92
N PHE A 105 11.92 -18.15 -6.99
CA PHE A 105 12.98 -18.60 -6.09
C PHE A 105 12.47 -19.24 -4.80
N MET A 106 11.18 -19.08 -4.45
CA MET A 106 10.58 -19.72 -3.29
C MET A 106 10.34 -21.22 -3.53
N PRO A 107 10.37 -22.06 -2.47
CA PRO A 107 10.13 -23.50 -2.62
C PRO A 107 8.68 -23.80 -3.01
N LYS A 108 8.46 -24.94 -3.66
CA LYS A 108 7.11 -25.48 -3.87
C LYS A 108 6.47 -25.83 -2.53
N GLY A 109 5.15 -25.75 -2.47
CA GLY A 109 4.37 -26.13 -1.28
C GLY A 109 4.19 -25.01 -0.24
N ILE A 110 4.46 -23.76 -0.62
CA ILE A 110 4.04 -22.58 0.15
C ILE A 110 2.56 -22.28 -0.10
N ARG A 111 1.90 -21.60 0.86
CA ARG A 111 0.60 -20.96 0.62
C ARG A 111 0.82 -19.48 0.36
N LEU A 112 0.07 -18.93 -0.59
CA LEU A 112 0.33 -17.59 -1.12
C LEU A 112 -0.95 -16.78 -1.01
N PHE A 113 -0.88 -15.70 -0.22
CA PHE A 113 -1.95 -14.77 0.04
C PHE A 113 -1.57 -13.44 -0.61
N ALA A 114 -2.51 -12.80 -1.31
CA ALA A 114 -2.27 -11.53 -1.97
C ALA A 114 -3.43 -10.57 -1.74
N VAL A 115 -3.12 -9.34 -1.33
CA VAL A 115 -4.12 -8.30 -1.10
C VAL A 115 -3.84 -7.12 -2.02
N THR A 116 -4.85 -6.71 -2.79
CA THR A 116 -4.83 -5.45 -3.55
C THR A 116 -6.12 -4.67 -3.39
N GLY A 117 -6.11 -3.44 -3.92
CA GLY A 117 -7.19 -2.46 -3.79
C GLY A 117 -6.63 -1.05 -3.95
N THR A 118 -7.49 -0.04 -4.07
CA THR A 118 -7.03 1.35 -3.97
C THR A 118 -6.65 1.65 -2.52
N ASN A 119 -7.52 1.33 -1.57
CA ASN A 119 -7.36 1.60 -0.14
C ASN A 119 -7.51 0.32 0.71
N GLY A 120 -7.03 0.36 1.97
CA GLY A 120 -7.19 -0.75 2.93
C GLY A 120 -6.18 -1.89 2.83
N LYS A 121 -5.37 -1.95 1.75
CA LYS A 121 -4.38 -3.01 1.49
C LYS A 121 -3.49 -3.31 2.69
N THR A 122 -2.80 -2.30 3.20
CA THR A 122 -1.82 -2.45 4.28
C THR A 122 -2.42 -2.98 5.57
N THR A 123 -3.56 -2.44 6.00
CA THR A 123 -4.23 -2.91 7.22
C THR A 123 -4.74 -4.33 7.04
N THR A 124 -5.35 -4.65 5.89
CA THR A 124 -5.82 -6.01 5.61
C THR A 124 -4.65 -7.01 5.56
N THR A 125 -3.54 -6.67 4.88
CA THR A 125 -2.34 -7.50 4.82
C THR A 125 -1.71 -7.71 6.20
N ALA A 126 -1.61 -6.65 7.01
CA ALA A 126 -1.07 -6.75 8.35
C ALA A 126 -1.95 -7.62 9.26
N LEU A 127 -3.27 -7.38 9.25
CA LEU A 127 -4.24 -8.13 10.03
C LEU A 127 -4.26 -9.61 9.66
N LEU A 128 -4.33 -9.93 8.36
CA LEU A 128 -4.22 -11.30 7.86
C LEU A 128 -2.90 -11.96 8.26
N GLY A 129 -1.80 -11.21 8.18
CA GLY A 129 -0.49 -11.67 8.61
C GLY A 129 -0.44 -12.04 10.09
N GLU A 130 -1.03 -11.22 10.97
CA GLU A 130 -1.11 -11.51 12.41
C GLU A 130 -2.01 -12.70 12.71
N ILE A 131 -3.15 -12.84 12.01
CA ILE A 131 -4.02 -14.02 12.12
C ILE A 131 -3.26 -15.30 11.75
N LEU A 132 -2.53 -15.28 10.63
CA LEU A 132 -1.78 -16.46 10.17
C LEU A 132 -0.60 -16.78 11.10
N LYS A 133 0.08 -15.77 11.66
CA LYS A 133 1.14 -15.97 12.67
C LYS A 133 0.59 -16.61 13.93
N GLU A 134 -0.51 -16.11 14.46
CA GLU A 134 -1.19 -16.70 15.62
C GLU A 134 -1.57 -18.14 15.32
N ASN A 135 -2.14 -18.41 14.15
CA ASN A 135 -2.51 -19.77 13.75
C ASN A 135 -1.28 -20.69 13.71
N ALA A 136 -0.19 -20.24 13.09
CA ALA A 136 1.04 -21.01 12.98
C ALA A 136 1.67 -21.29 14.35
N ALA A 137 1.61 -20.33 15.29
CA ALA A 137 2.05 -20.50 16.66
C ALA A 137 1.21 -21.55 17.41
N ARG A 138 -0.12 -21.53 17.24
CA ARG A 138 -1.03 -22.50 17.86
C ARG A 138 -0.91 -23.90 17.30
N GLU A 139 -0.68 -24.06 16.00
CA GLU A 139 -0.49 -25.37 15.38
C GLU A 139 0.81 -26.06 15.84
N ASN A 140 1.81 -25.30 16.33
CA ASN A 140 3.13 -25.79 16.75
C ASN A 140 3.85 -26.68 15.70
N LYS A 141 3.62 -26.40 14.41
CA LYS A 141 4.20 -27.15 13.27
C LYS A 141 5.46 -26.50 12.68
N GLY A 142 5.95 -25.42 13.29
CA GLY A 142 7.12 -24.67 12.78
C GLY A 142 6.90 -23.96 11.44
N ARG A 143 5.63 -23.72 11.05
CA ARG A 143 5.26 -22.95 9.84
C ARG A 143 5.68 -21.49 10.01
N GLY A 144 6.47 -20.96 9.08
CA GLY A 144 6.78 -19.53 9.01
C GLY A 144 5.67 -18.74 8.33
N VAL A 145 5.48 -17.49 8.75
CA VAL A 145 4.57 -16.54 8.08
C VAL A 145 5.36 -15.30 7.70
N HIS A 146 5.38 -14.98 6.42
CA HIS A 146 6.16 -13.88 5.87
C HIS A 146 5.25 -12.83 5.25
N ILE A 147 5.35 -11.59 5.75
CA ILE A 147 4.59 -10.44 5.22
C ILE A 147 5.55 -9.58 4.39
N CYS A 148 5.22 -9.33 3.13
CA CYS A 148 6.09 -8.60 2.21
C CYS A 148 5.32 -7.89 1.07
N GLY A 149 6.05 -7.30 0.13
CA GLY A 149 5.51 -6.67 -1.06
C GLY A 149 5.57 -5.14 -0.97
N ASN A 150 4.45 -4.48 -1.26
CA ASN A 150 4.31 -3.03 -1.17
C ASN A 150 4.26 -2.49 0.28
N ILE A 151 4.37 -3.39 1.26
CA ILE A 151 4.53 -3.11 2.68
C ILE A 151 5.80 -3.79 3.20
N GLY A 152 6.51 -3.12 4.10
CA GLY A 152 7.69 -3.67 4.76
C GLY A 152 8.83 -3.92 3.78
N SER A 153 9.17 -5.19 3.53
CA SER A 153 10.25 -5.59 2.63
C SER A 153 9.75 -6.02 1.24
N PRO A 154 10.48 -5.73 0.15
CA PRO A 154 10.20 -6.29 -1.17
C PRO A 154 10.13 -7.83 -1.15
N VAL A 155 9.39 -8.41 -2.10
CA VAL A 155 9.19 -9.88 -2.15
C VAL A 155 10.52 -10.60 -2.37
N SER A 156 11.42 -10.02 -3.15
CA SER A 156 12.76 -10.55 -3.40
C SER A 156 13.64 -10.60 -2.15
N ALA A 157 13.45 -9.68 -1.19
CA ALA A 157 14.15 -9.70 0.10
C ALA A 157 13.52 -10.71 1.08
N CYS A 158 12.27 -11.12 0.82
CA CYS A 158 11.58 -12.15 1.60
C CYS A 158 11.93 -13.56 1.10
N ALA A 159 12.03 -13.77 -0.22
CA ALA A 159 12.18 -15.07 -0.85
C ALA A 159 13.27 -15.99 -0.23
N PRO A 160 14.49 -15.53 0.13
CA PRO A 160 15.52 -16.39 0.72
C PRO A 160 15.15 -17.01 2.08
N ARG A 161 14.19 -16.42 2.79
CA ARG A 161 13.78 -16.86 4.14
C ARG A 161 12.60 -17.83 4.12
N VAL A 162 11.95 -18.00 2.96
CA VAL A 162 10.74 -18.81 2.81
C VAL A 162 11.08 -20.29 2.70
N LYS A 163 10.41 -21.12 3.50
CA LYS A 163 10.55 -22.58 3.51
C LYS A 163 9.28 -23.26 3.01
N LYS A 164 9.39 -24.54 2.65
CA LYS A 164 8.23 -25.35 2.26
C LYS A 164 7.22 -25.39 3.41
N GLY A 165 5.94 -25.15 3.11
CA GLY A 165 4.86 -25.15 4.09
C GLY A 165 4.57 -23.79 4.71
N ASP A 166 5.43 -22.78 4.49
CA ASP A 166 5.24 -21.42 4.97
C ASP A 166 4.09 -20.70 4.26
N ASP A 167 3.54 -19.70 4.96
CA ASP A 167 2.59 -18.74 4.40
C ASP A 167 3.33 -17.47 3.97
N VAL A 168 3.01 -16.98 2.78
CA VAL A 168 3.53 -15.71 2.26
C VAL A 168 2.36 -14.78 1.99
N VAL A 169 2.29 -13.67 2.72
CA VAL A 169 1.25 -12.65 2.61
C VAL A 169 1.82 -11.43 1.91
N ILE A 170 1.33 -11.13 0.72
CA ILE A 170 1.86 -10.09 -0.14
C ILE A 170 0.87 -8.94 -0.28
N GLU A 171 1.27 -7.73 0.13
CA GLU A 171 0.59 -6.52 -0.35
C GLU A 171 1.01 -6.26 -1.79
N VAL A 172 0.06 -6.23 -2.73
CA VAL A 172 0.37 -6.06 -4.16
C VAL A 172 -0.22 -4.76 -4.69
N SER A 173 0.62 -3.92 -5.30
CA SER A 173 0.18 -2.69 -5.98
C SER A 173 -0.29 -2.96 -7.42
N SER A 174 -1.00 -1.99 -8.03
CA SER A 174 -1.37 -2.06 -9.44
C SER A 174 -0.12 -2.09 -10.35
N TYR A 175 0.92 -1.35 -9.99
CA TYR A 175 2.22 -1.35 -10.65
C TYR A 175 2.86 -2.75 -10.67
N GLN A 176 2.88 -3.47 -9.55
CA GLN A 176 3.41 -4.84 -9.53
C GLN A 176 2.55 -5.81 -10.36
N LEU A 177 1.22 -5.65 -10.30
CA LEU A 177 0.32 -6.50 -11.06
C LEU A 177 0.38 -6.25 -12.57
N GLU A 178 0.58 -5.00 -13.02
CA GLU A 178 0.61 -4.68 -14.45
C GLU A 178 1.71 -5.44 -15.20
N ASP A 179 2.84 -5.70 -14.55
CA ASP A 179 3.97 -6.43 -15.11
C ASP A 179 3.89 -7.95 -14.84
N SER A 180 2.91 -8.37 -14.05
CA SER A 180 2.70 -9.78 -13.72
C SER A 180 1.84 -10.46 -14.79
N THR A 181 2.30 -11.61 -15.27
CA THR A 181 1.64 -12.44 -16.28
C THR A 181 1.22 -13.80 -15.72
N TYR A 182 2.01 -14.40 -14.83
CA TYR A 182 1.89 -15.73 -14.26
C TYR A 182 1.66 -15.75 -12.74
N PHE A 183 1.63 -14.59 -12.08
CA PHE A 183 1.30 -14.48 -10.66
C PHE A 183 -0.04 -15.18 -10.35
N ARG A 184 -0.02 -16.12 -9.40
CA ARG A 184 -1.17 -16.92 -8.97
C ARG A 184 -1.16 -17.10 -7.44
N PRO A 185 -1.78 -16.21 -6.67
CA PRO A 185 -2.05 -16.45 -5.27
C PRO A 185 -3.11 -17.54 -5.07
N HIS A 186 -2.98 -18.33 -4.02
CA HIS A 186 -3.99 -19.30 -3.60
C HIS A 186 -5.20 -18.58 -2.99
N TYR A 187 -4.93 -17.50 -2.24
CA TYR A 187 -5.95 -16.63 -1.64
C TYR A 187 -5.70 -15.20 -2.11
N ALA A 188 -6.62 -14.64 -2.89
CA ALA A 188 -6.54 -13.27 -3.39
C ALA A 188 -7.61 -12.41 -2.74
N CYS A 189 -7.33 -11.12 -2.56
CA CYS A 189 -8.33 -10.14 -2.17
C CYS A 189 -8.26 -8.87 -3.02
N LEU A 190 -9.41 -8.44 -3.52
CA LEU A 190 -9.61 -7.14 -4.18
C LEU A 190 -10.56 -6.29 -3.34
N LEU A 191 -10.00 -5.36 -2.57
CA LEU A 191 -10.75 -4.61 -1.55
C LEU A 191 -11.70 -3.54 -2.11
N ASN A 192 -11.25 -2.79 -3.11
CA ASN A 192 -11.99 -1.69 -3.75
C ASN A 192 -11.18 -1.16 -4.94
N VAL A 193 -11.86 -0.52 -5.90
CA VAL A 193 -11.23 0.11 -7.07
C VAL A 193 -11.81 1.50 -7.32
N THR A 194 -11.16 2.50 -6.77
CA THR A 194 -11.45 3.93 -7.02
C THR A 194 -10.29 4.62 -7.77
N PRO A 195 -10.52 5.78 -8.42
CA PRO A 195 -9.50 6.49 -9.19
C PRO A 195 -8.18 6.74 -8.45
N ASP A 196 -7.08 6.18 -8.97
CA ASP A 196 -5.71 6.43 -8.50
C ASP A 196 -4.73 6.08 -9.62
N HIS A 197 -3.57 6.73 -9.67
CA HIS A 197 -2.48 6.45 -10.62
C HIS A 197 -2.90 6.42 -12.11
N LEU A 198 -3.89 7.24 -12.50
CA LEU A 198 -4.48 7.17 -13.84
C LEU A 198 -3.53 7.60 -14.95
N ASP A 199 -2.64 8.53 -14.65
CA ASP A 199 -1.54 8.98 -15.50
C ASP A 199 -0.66 7.79 -15.95
N HIS A 200 -0.30 6.92 -15.02
CA HIS A 200 0.50 5.73 -15.29
C HIS A 200 -0.27 4.67 -16.07
N HIS A 201 -1.52 4.41 -15.66
CA HIS A 201 -2.31 3.32 -16.21
C HIS A 201 -3.03 3.68 -17.52
N GLY A 202 -2.97 4.93 -17.98
CA GLY A 202 -3.72 5.41 -19.15
C GLY A 202 -5.23 5.46 -18.89
N GLY A 203 -5.62 5.85 -17.67
CA GLY A 203 -7.00 5.97 -17.22
C GLY A 203 -7.56 4.75 -16.48
N MET A 204 -8.82 4.86 -16.06
CA MET A 204 -9.48 3.85 -15.20
C MET A 204 -9.49 2.45 -15.80
N LYS A 205 -9.69 2.32 -17.12
CA LYS A 205 -9.70 1.01 -17.80
C LYS A 205 -8.38 0.27 -17.63
N GLY A 206 -7.24 0.97 -17.72
CA GLY A 206 -5.93 0.37 -17.50
C GLY A 206 -5.71 -0.03 -16.05
N TYR A 207 -6.12 0.82 -15.11
CA TYR A 207 -5.99 0.58 -13.67
C TYR A 207 -6.78 -0.66 -13.20
N ILE A 208 -8.03 -0.77 -13.67
CA ILE A 208 -8.89 -1.93 -13.44
C ILE A 208 -8.26 -3.20 -14.02
N LYS A 209 -7.78 -3.13 -15.27
CA LYS A 209 -7.12 -4.27 -15.94
C LYS A 209 -5.86 -4.71 -15.20
N ALA A 210 -5.08 -3.78 -14.64
CA ALA A 210 -3.92 -4.11 -13.84
C ALA A 210 -4.32 -4.85 -12.56
N LYS A 211 -5.26 -4.31 -11.76
CA LYS A 211 -5.71 -4.96 -10.52
C LYS A 211 -6.36 -6.33 -10.74
N ALA A 212 -7.14 -6.50 -11.81
CA ALA A 212 -7.79 -7.77 -12.15
C ALA A 212 -6.79 -8.92 -12.35
N LYS A 213 -5.51 -8.63 -12.61
CA LYS A 213 -4.47 -9.67 -12.72
C LYS A 213 -4.22 -10.42 -11.41
N ILE A 214 -4.67 -9.91 -10.26
CA ILE A 214 -4.48 -10.60 -8.97
C ILE A 214 -5.12 -12.00 -8.95
N PHE A 215 -6.26 -12.18 -9.65
CA PHE A 215 -6.97 -13.45 -9.70
C PHE A 215 -6.97 -14.10 -11.10
N LYS A 216 -6.39 -13.45 -12.12
CA LYS A 216 -6.43 -13.90 -13.52
C LYS A 216 -5.98 -15.35 -13.72
N ASN A 217 -4.98 -15.79 -12.97
CA ASN A 217 -4.40 -17.12 -13.08
C ASN A 217 -4.91 -18.10 -12.02
N GLN A 218 -5.83 -17.69 -11.14
CA GLN A 218 -6.44 -18.57 -10.15
C GLN A 218 -7.20 -19.72 -10.83
N ARG A 219 -7.35 -20.81 -10.08
CA ARG A 219 -8.01 -22.06 -10.45
C ARG A 219 -9.19 -22.31 -9.51
N ALA A 220 -9.98 -23.35 -9.81
CA ALA A 220 -11.18 -23.70 -9.05
C ALA A 220 -10.94 -24.00 -7.55
N ASN A 221 -9.72 -24.36 -7.17
CA ASN A 221 -9.33 -24.64 -5.79
C ASN A 221 -8.61 -23.46 -5.10
N ASP A 222 -8.52 -22.32 -5.78
CA ASP A 222 -8.05 -21.06 -5.20
C ASP A 222 -9.28 -20.22 -4.77
N VAL A 223 -9.08 -19.21 -3.92
CA VAL A 223 -10.16 -18.36 -3.37
C VAL A 223 -9.91 -16.89 -3.69
N LEU A 224 -10.97 -16.19 -4.07
CA LEU A 224 -11.02 -14.75 -4.32
C LEU A 224 -11.99 -14.08 -3.35
N VAL A 225 -11.47 -13.19 -2.50
CA VAL A 225 -12.26 -12.34 -1.61
C VAL A 225 -12.47 -10.96 -2.24
N VAL A 226 -13.70 -10.45 -2.27
CA VAL A 226 -14.03 -9.17 -2.90
C VAL A 226 -15.01 -8.33 -2.09
N ASN A 227 -14.99 -7.01 -2.28
CA ASN A 227 -16.05 -6.16 -1.78
C ASN A 227 -17.30 -6.26 -2.65
N GLY A 228 -18.39 -6.77 -2.08
CA GLY A 228 -19.68 -6.97 -2.76
C GLY A 228 -20.46 -5.69 -3.04
N ALA A 229 -20.10 -4.55 -2.45
CA ALA A 229 -20.71 -3.25 -2.75
C ALA A 229 -19.90 -2.39 -3.74
N ASP A 230 -18.65 -2.75 -4.03
CA ASP A 230 -17.84 -2.07 -5.03
C ASP A 230 -18.25 -2.54 -6.44
N ALA A 231 -18.75 -1.62 -7.27
CA ALA A 231 -19.26 -1.94 -8.61
C ALA A 231 -18.20 -2.52 -9.55
N VAL A 232 -16.94 -2.10 -9.42
CA VAL A 232 -15.85 -2.63 -10.24
C VAL A 232 -15.50 -4.04 -9.78
N CYS A 233 -15.43 -4.27 -8.47
CA CYS A 233 -15.22 -5.61 -7.92
C CYS A 233 -16.33 -6.57 -8.36
N ALA A 234 -17.59 -6.16 -8.23
CA ALA A 234 -18.76 -6.95 -8.63
C ALA A 234 -18.77 -7.27 -10.13
N GLN A 235 -18.30 -6.36 -10.99
CA GLN A 235 -18.17 -6.64 -12.42
C GLN A 235 -17.00 -7.59 -12.73
N LEU A 236 -15.87 -7.46 -12.03
CA LEU A 236 -14.68 -8.24 -12.30
C LEU A 236 -14.83 -9.73 -11.96
N VAL A 237 -15.63 -10.05 -10.94
CA VAL A 237 -15.78 -11.43 -10.44
C VAL A 237 -16.48 -12.37 -11.43
N GLU A 238 -17.22 -11.85 -12.41
CA GLU A 238 -17.79 -12.65 -13.50
C GLU A 238 -16.73 -13.43 -14.29
N LYS A 239 -15.47 -12.98 -14.23
CA LYS A 239 -14.31 -13.63 -14.90
C LYS A 239 -13.50 -14.52 -13.96
N ALA A 240 -13.89 -14.64 -12.70
CA ALA A 240 -13.19 -15.46 -11.74
C ALA A 240 -13.35 -16.96 -12.07
N LYS A 241 -12.28 -17.72 -11.85
CA LYS A 241 -12.27 -19.18 -11.98
C LYS A 241 -12.21 -19.88 -10.63
N SER A 242 -11.94 -19.11 -9.59
CA SER A 242 -11.82 -19.49 -8.18
C SER A 242 -13.19 -19.43 -7.49
N GLU A 243 -13.26 -20.01 -6.30
CA GLU A 243 -14.33 -19.72 -5.37
C GLU A 243 -14.32 -18.23 -5.01
N VAL A 244 -15.48 -17.60 -5.00
CA VAL A 244 -15.63 -16.17 -4.71
C VAL A 244 -16.35 -16.00 -3.38
N LEU A 245 -15.69 -15.33 -2.43
CA LEU A 245 -16.29 -14.90 -1.17
C LEU A 245 -16.43 -13.37 -1.19
N ALA A 246 -17.58 -12.85 -0.77
CA ALA A 246 -17.84 -11.41 -0.79
C ALA A 246 -18.07 -10.85 0.62
N PHE A 247 -17.55 -9.65 0.88
CA PHE A 247 -17.85 -8.89 2.09
C PHE A 247 -18.52 -7.56 1.75
N SER A 248 -19.34 -7.04 2.65
CA SER A 248 -19.79 -5.65 2.59
C SER A 248 -20.31 -5.20 3.94
N THR A 249 -20.18 -3.90 4.20
CA THR A 249 -20.88 -3.24 5.30
C THR A 249 -22.12 -2.47 4.83
N GLN A 250 -22.39 -2.43 3.51
CA GLN A 250 -23.52 -1.69 2.97
C GLN A 250 -24.78 -2.56 2.93
N PRO A 251 -25.96 -2.04 3.36
CA PRO A 251 -27.22 -2.76 3.25
C PRO A 251 -27.63 -3.08 1.81
N LYS A 252 -27.20 -2.25 0.86
CA LYS A 252 -27.34 -2.51 -0.58
C LYS A 252 -25.99 -2.93 -1.13
N HIS A 253 -25.91 -4.17 -1.58
CA HIS A 253 -24.72 -4.75 -2.19
C HIS A 253 -25.09 -5.45 -3.50
N LEU A 254 -24.12 -5.57 -4.41
CA LEU A 254 -24.29 -6.13 -5.75
C LEU A 254 -24.06 -7.64 -5.78
N LEU A 255 -23.27 -8.16 -4.85
CA LEU A 255 -23.01 -9.59 -4.67
C LEU A 255 -23.63 -10.09 -3.36
N LYS A 256 -24.09 -11.34 -3.31
CA LYS A 256 -24.42 -11.99 -2.03
C LYS A 256 -23.16 -12.03 -1.16
N THR A 257 -23.25 -11.56 0.08
CA THR A 257 -22.11 -11.51 1.00
C THR A 257 -22.03 -12.75 1.89
N ASP A 258 -20.80 -13.11 2.26
CA ASP A 258 -20.42 -14.21 3.15
C ASP A 258 -20.10 -13.73 4.57
N VAL A 259 -20.17 -12.42 4.78
CA VAL A 259 -20.07 -11.79 6.09
C VAL A 259 -20.94 -10.55 6.13
N PHE A 260 -21.63 -10.38 7.25
CA PHE A 260 -22.48 -9.24 7.56
C PHE A 260 -22.01 -8.59 8.86
N PHE A 261 -22.17 -7.26 8.98
CA PHE A 261 -21.94 -6.53 10.22
C PHE A 261 -23.25 -5.97 10.73
N ASP A 262 -23.69 -6.40 11.92
CA ASP A 262 -24.98 -6.01 12.50
C ASP A 262 -24.92 -4.71 13.31
N GLY A 263 -23.72 -4.13 13.47
CA GLY A 263 -23.47 -2.95 14.29
C GLY A 263 -22.57 -3.25 15.50
N ASP A 264 -22.43 -4.51 15.89
CA ASP A 264 -21.55 -4.96 16.98
C ASP A 264 -20.66 -6.13 16.53
N GLU A 265 -21.22 -7.11 15.84
CA GLU A 265 -20.53 -8.35 15.46
C GLU A 265 -20.51 -8.60 13.95
N LEU A 266 -19.47 -9.32 13.52
CA LEU A 266 -19.30 -9.90 12.20
C LEU A 266 -19.92 -11.31 12.20
N ILE A 267 -20.94 -11.50 11.38
CA ILE A 267 -21.68 -12.76 11.23
C ILE A 267 -21.29 -13.37 9.88
N PHE A 268 -20.60 -14.51 9.90
CA PHE A 268 -20.12 -15.21 8.72
C PHE A 268 -21.13 -16.29 8.27
N SER A 269 -21.24 -16.49 6.94
CA SER A 269 -22.13 -17.50 6.34
C SER A 269 -21.80 -18.92 6.77
N GLU A 270 -20.55 -19.18 7.16
CA GLU A 270 -20.06 -20.45 7.72
C GLU A 270 -20.45 -20.67 9.21
N GLY A 271 -21.19 -19.74 9.81
CA GLY A 271 -21.71 -19.86 11.19
C GLY A 271 -20.81 -19.28 12.29
N HIS A 272 -19.76 -18.55 11.93
CA HIS A 272 -18.91 -17.86 12.89
C HIS A 272 -19.46 -16.48 13.26
N GLN A 273 -19.30 -16.10 14.53
CA GLN A 273 -19.62 -14.77 15.06
C GLN A 273 -18.42 -14.21 15.81
N LEU A 274 -18.00 -13.01 15.42
CA LEU A 274 -16.79 -12.36 15.94
C LEU A 274 -17.00 -10.86 16.09
N ARG A 275 -16.55 -10.27 17.19
CA ARG A 275 -16.41 -8.81 17.27
C ARG A 275 -15.26 -8.34 16.38
N PRO A 276 -15.44 -7.26 15.60
CA PRO A 276 -14.34 -6.70 14.81
C PRO A 276 -13.24 -6.15 15.73
N PRO A 277 -12.01 -5.97 15.22
CA PRO A 277 -10.95 -5.33 15.99
C PRO A 277 -11.33 -3.90 16.38
N HIS A 278 -10.76 -3.41 17.49
CA HIS A 278 -10.99 -2.05 18.02
C HIS A 278 -10.36 -0.94 17.15
N LEU A 279 -10.74 -0.90 15.88
CA LEU A 279 -10.30 0.08 14.89
C LEU A 279 -11.48 0.99 14.52
N LYS A 280 -11.27 2.30 14.59
CA LYS A 280 -12.32 3.27 14.24
C LYS A 280 -12.60 3.26 12.73
N GLY A 281 -13.89 3.31 12.37
CA GLY A 281 -14.35 3.55 11.00
C GLY A 281 -14.76 2.29 10.24
N ILE A 282 -15.83 2.41 9.45
CA ILE A 282 -16.47 1.31 8.69
C ILE A 282 -15.52 0.59 7.73
N HIS A 283 -14.58 1.33 7.13
CA HIS A 283 -13.57 0.78 6.24
C HIS A 283 -12.61 -0.18 6.96
N ASN A 284 -12.41 -0.06 8.28
CA ASN A 284 -11.61 -1.01 9.04
C ASN A 284 -12.38 -2.28 9.38
N ILE A 285 -13.70 -2.18 9.53
CA ILE A 285 -14.60 -3.34 9.60
C ILE A 285 -14.53 -4.12 8.29
N GLU A 286 -14.58 -3.45 7.15
CA GLU A 286 -14.38 -4.09 5.83
C GLU A 286 -13.00 -4.75 5.67
N ASN A 287 -11.93 -4.09 6.14
CA ASN A 287 -10.59 -4.70 6.15
C ASN A 287 -10.56 -5.97 7.02
N ALA A 288 -11.25 -5.96 8.17
CA ALA A 288 -11.35 -7.11 9.07
C ALA A 288 -12.16 -8.25 8.47
N MET A 289 -13.32 -7.95 7.86
CA MET A 289 -14.11 -8.90 7.10
C MET A 289 -13.27 -9.60 6.02
N ALA A 290 -12.56 -8.82 5.22
CA ALA A 290 -11.72 -9.35 4.15
C ALA A 290 -10.60 -10.25 4.68
N ALA A 291 -9.90 -9.83 5.74
CA ALA A 291 -8.84 -10.62 6.35
C ALA A 291 -9.37 -11.92 6.98
N ALA A 292 -10.51 -11.88 7.67
CA ALA A 292 -11.14 -13.05 8.27
C ALA A 292 -11.62 -14.05 7.21
N LEU A 293 -12.29 -13.59 6.14
CA LEU A 293 -12.71 -14.48 5.04
C LEU A 293 -11.50 -15.19 4.40
N MET A 294 -10.39 -14.47 4.16
CA MET A 294 -9.18 -15.10 3.65
C MET A 294 -8.58 -16.13 4.62
N ALA A 295 -8.66 -15.87 5.93
CA ALA A 295 -8.16 -16.77 6.97
C ALA A 295 -9.04 -18.02 7.11
N PHE A 296 -10.37 -17.87 7.12
CA PHE A 296 -11.32 -18.98 7.16
C PHE A 296 -11.21 -19.88 5.94
N ALA A 297 -11.13 -19.28 4.74
CA ALA A 297 -10.85 -20.01 3.51
C ALA A 297 -9.54 -20.83 3.57
N ALA A 298 -8.56 -20.38 4.36
CA ALA A 298 -7.30 -21.07 4.58
C ALA A 298 -7.32 -22.08 5.75
N GLY A 299 -8.49 -22.33 6.34
CA GLY A 299 -8.73 -23.26 7.43
C GLY A 299 -8.32 -22.75 8.81
N VAL A 300 -8.21 -21.43 9.00
CA VAL A 300 -7.87 -20.86 10.32
C VAL A 300 -9.09 -20.93 11.25
N PRO A 301 -8.96 -21.46 12.48
CA PRO A 301 -10.08 -21.52 13.43
C PRO A 301 -10.56 -20.13 13.90
N ALA A 302 -11.87 -19.99 14.16
CA ALA A 302 -12.48 -18.76 14.65
C ALA A 302 -11.84 -18.21 15.94
N ASP A 303 -11.46 -19.07 16.87
CA ASP A 303 -10.79 -18.64 18.12
C ASP A 303 -9.43 -17.99 17.88
N THR A 304 -8.76 -18.33 16.77
CA THR A 304 -7.49 -17.71 16.37
C THR A 304 -7.75 -16.32 15.82
N VAL A 305 -8.75 -16.17 14.95
CA VAL A 305 -9.15 -14.87 14.40
C VAL A 305 -9.59 -13.93 15.53
N ARG A 306 -10.43 -14.42 16.46
CA ARG A 306 -10.91 -13.69 17.63
C ARG A 306 -9.77 -13.13 18.47
N ALA A 307 -8.83 -13.98 18.86
CA ALA A 307 -7.71 -13.56 19.70
C ALA A 307 -6.81 -12.50 19.05
N VAL A 308 -6.74 -12.46 17.71
CA VAL A 308 -6.03 -11.40 17.00
C VAL A 308 -6.88 -10.14 16.96
N PHE A 309 -8.17 -10.25 16.65
CA PHE A 309 -9.08 -9.09 16.63
C PHE A 309 -9.10 -8.35 17.97
N ASP A 310 -9.11 -9.07 19.09
CA ASP A 310 -9.15 -8.48 20.44
C ASP A 310 -7.94 -7.57 20.75
N ARG A 311 -6.77 -7.85 20.15
CA ARG A 311 -5.50 -7.15 20.45
C ARG A 311 -4.96 -6.31 19.30
N PHE A 312 -5.58 -6.34 18.12
CA PHE A 312 -5.02 -5.68 16.94
C PHE A 312 -5.24 -4.15 17.01
N GLU A 313 -4.14 -3.41 16.99
CA GLU A 313 -4.14 -1.94 17.05
C GLU A 313 -3.91 -1.30 15.67
N ALA A 314 -4.25 -0.01 15.55
CA ALA A 314 -4.11 0.73 14.30
C ALA A 314 -2.64 0.84 13.86
N MET A 315 -2.39 0.72 12.56
CA MET A 315 -1.06 0.87 11.95
C MET A 315 -0.53 2.30 12.10
N GLU A 316 0.79 2.46 12.32
CA GLU A 316 1.48 3.75 12.32
C GLU A 316 1.17 4.53 11.02
N HIS A 317 0.96 5.85 11.13
CA HIS A 317 0.62 6.76 10.03
C HIS A 317 -0.76 6.60 9.37
N ARG A 318 -1.71 5.93 10.03
CA ARG A 318 -3.11 5.83 9.58
C ARG A 318 -4.07 6.29 10.67
N ILE A 319 -4.50 7.54 10.60
CA ILE A 319 -5.29 8.22 11.66
C ILE A 319 -4.64 7.99 13.04
N GLU A 320 -3.31 8.04 13.08
CA GLU A 320 -2.50 7.76 14.26
C GLU A 320 -2.52 8.98 15.17
N GLN A 321 -3.26 8.91 16.28
CA GLN A 321 -3.17 9.92 17.33
C GLN A 321 -1.85 9.72 18.08
N PHE A 322 -0.91 10.64 17.96
CA PHE A 322 0.44 10.46 18.51
C PHE A 322 0.85 11.52 19.53
N ALA A 323 0.11 12.64 19.61
CA ALA A 323 0.38 13.69 20.58
C ALA A 323 -0.90 14.40 21.02
N TYR A 324 -0.86 14.91 22.25
CA TYR A 324 -1.86 15.81 22.81
C TYR A 324 -1.15 16.96 23.52
N HIS A 325 -1.49 18.20 23.16
CA HIS A 325 -0.87 19.40 23.73
C HIS A 325 -1.85 20.55 23.77
N ARG A 326 -1.95 21.26 24.91
CA ARG A 326 -2.86 22.39 25.12
C ARG A 326 -4.34 22.13 24.74
N GLY A 327 -4.80 20.89 24.88
CA GLY A 327 -6.18 20.55 24.50
C GLY A 327 -6.37 20.19 23.03
N VAL A 328 -5.30 20.15 22.24
CA VAL A 328 -5.31 19.81 20.81
C VAL A 328 -4.77 18.41 20.60
N VAL A 329 -5.46 17.60 19.78
CA VAL A 329 -5.01 16.25 19.38
C VAL A 329 -4.28 16.35 18.04
N TYR A 330 -3.14 15.67 17.91
CA TYR A 330 -2.37 15.61 16.67
C TYR A 330 -2.47 14.21 16.07
N VAL A 331 -2.91 14.16 14.80
CA VAL A 331 -3.23 12.92 14.11
C VAL A 331 -2.42 12.83 12.82
N ASN A 332 -1.63 11.76 12.72
CA ASN A 332 -0.83 11.45 11.56
C ASN A 332 -1.55 10.44 10.66
N ASP A 333 -1.96 10.91 9.49
CA ASP A 333 -2.56 10.10 8.42
C ASP A 333 -1.80 10.33 7.10
N SER A 334 -0.46 10.44 7.17
CA SER A 334 0.41 10.71 6.02
C SER A 334 0.24 9.69 4.87
N LYS A 335 -0.30 8.50 5.17
CA LYS A 335 -0.61 7.47 4.18
C LYS A 335 -1.78 7.83 3.25
N ALA A 336 -2.59 8.83 3.58
CA ALA A 336 -3.65 9.35 2.72
C ALA A 336 -3.07 10.11 1.51
N THR A 337 -2.59 9.35 0.53
CA THR A 337 -1.91 9.84 -0.68
C THR A 337 -2.85 9.99 -1.88
N ASN A 338 -4.16 9.92 -1.66
CA ASN A 338 -5.23 10.16 -2.64
C ASN A 338 -6.47 10.75 -1.94
N LEU A 339 -7.38 11.34 -2.72
CA LEU A 339 -8.58 12.04 -2.23
C LEU A 339 -9.50 11.12 -1.42
N ASP A 340 -9.73 9.89 -1.86
CA ASP A 340 -10.61 8.93 -1.16
C ASP A 340 -10.08 8.58 0.24
N SER A 341 -8.76 8.47 0.39
CA SER A 341 -8.14 8.22 1.69
C SER A 341 -8.41 9.38 2.64
N THR A 342 -8.27 10.62 2.17
CA THR A 342 -8.57 11.81 2.98
C THR A 342 -10.07 11.91 3.31
N ILE A 343 -10.97 11.62 2.36
CA ILE A 343 -12.42 11.55 2.62
C ILE A 343 -12.72 10.50 3.70
N THR A 344 -12.08 9.34 3.60
CA THR A 344 -12.23 8.26 4.59
C THR A 344 -11.73 8.68 5.97
N ALA A 345 -10.63 9.43 6.04
CA ALA A 345 -10.11 9.98 7.29
C ALA A 345 -11.06 11.01 7.90
N LEU A 346 -11.57 11.95 7.10
CA LEU A 346 -12.54 12.96 7.56
C LEU A 346 -13.80 12.33 8.15
N LYS A 347 -14.33 11.29 7.51
CA LYS A 347 -15.51 10.53 7.98
C LYS A 347 -15.30 9.79 9.30
N SER A 348 -14.06 9.68 9.81
CA SER A 348 -13.78 9.04 11.10
C SER A 348 -13.94 9.97 12.30
N PHE A 349 -14.14 11.28 12.06
CA PHE A 349 -14.34 12.30 13.08
C PHE A 349 -15.79 12.76 13.14
N ASP A 350 -16.18 13.39 14.25
CA ASP A 350 -17.50 14.00 14.41
C ASP A 350 -17.62 15.28 13.57
N LYS A 351 -18.83 15.59 13.10
CA LYS A 351 -19.14 16.76 12.26
C LYS A 351 -19.21 18.07 13.06
N ASN A 352 -18.14 18.40 13.78
CA ASN A 352 -18.10 19.51 14.73
C ASN A 352 -17.18 20.66 14.28
N ARG A 353 -16.72 20.63 13.02
CA ARG A 353 -15.87 21.67 12.41
C ARG A 353 -14.66 22.10 13.26
N ASN A 354 -13.94 21.13 13.80
CA ASN A 354 -12.78 21.33 14.68
C ASN A 354 -11.46 20.84 14.07
N LEU A 355 -11.46 20.37 12.82
CA LEU A 355 -10.25 19.87 12.17
C LEU A 355 -9.42 21.00 11.54
N TRP A 356 -8.13 21.02 11.85
CA TRP A 356 -7.07 21.72 11.12
C TRP A 356 -6.40 20.72 10.19
N LEU A 357 -6.85 20.68 8.94
CA LEU A 357 -6.42 19.69 7.96
C LEU A 357 -5.20 20.20 7.17
N ILE A 358 -4.13 19.42 7.12
CA ILE A 358 -2.98 19.69 6.26
C ILE A 358 -3.17 18.92 4.94
N LEU A 359 -3.30 19.66 3.83
CA LEU A 359 -3.47 19.15 2.46
C LEU A 359 -2.27 19.50 1.58
N GLY A 360 -1.93 18.60 0.65
CA GLY A 360 -0.98 18.90 -0.43
C GLY A 360 0.25 17.99 -0.48
N GLY A 361 1.10 18.26 -1.46
CA GLY A 361 2.13 17.36 -1.97
C GLY A 361 2.15 17.37 -3.49
N ARG A 362 2.63 16.28 -4.11
CA ARG A 362 2.57 16.10 -5.57
C ARG A 362 1.19 15.61 -6.03
N ASP A 363 0.57 16.41 -6.90
CA ASP A 363 -0.74 16.17 -7.50
C ASP A 363 -0.77 14.89 -8.34
N LYS A 364 -1.92 14.21 -8.33
CA LYS A 364 -2.19 12.99 -9.12
C LYS A 364 -3.23 13.21 -10.23
N GLY A 365 -3.64 14.47 -10.46
CA GLY A 365 -4.49 14.86 -11.59
C GLY A 365 -5.99 14.82 -11.33
N ALA A 366 -6.46 14.30 -10.18
CA ALA A 366 -7.86 14.35 -9.80
C ALA A 366 -8.27 15.75 -9.29
N SER A 367 -9.57 16.07 -9.34
CA SER A 367 -10.10 17.34 -8.80
C SER A 367 -10.31 17.25 -7.29
N TYR A 368 -9.87 18.27 -6.56
CA TYR A 368 -10.05 18.43 -5.12
C TYR A 368 -11.46 18.87 -4.73
N GLU A 369 -12.29 19.33 -5.69
CA GLU A 369 -13.68 19.75 -5.43
C GLU A 369 -14.51 18.66 -4.73
N VAL A 370 -14.18 17.39 -4.95
CA VAL A 370 -14.81 16.24 -4.28
C VAL A 370 -14.68 16.29 -2.75
N LEU A 371 -13.70 17.05 -2.22
CA LEU A 371 -13.51 17.24 -0.78
C LEU A 371 -14.48 18.27 -0.19
N ILE A 372 -15.03 19.19 -1.00
CA ILE A 372 -15.80 20.35 -0.53
C ILE A 372 -16.91 19.99 0.48
N PRO A 373 -17.77 18.97 0.25
CA PRO A 373 -18.81 18.63 1.20
C PRO A 373 -18.25 18.23 2.57
N TYR A 374 -17.14 17.50 2.57
CA TYR A 374 -16.48 17.04 3.79
C TYR A 374 -15.74 18.17 4.50
N LEU A 375 -15.05 19.04 3.76
CA LEU A 375 -14.36 20.18 4.37
C LEU A 375 -15.34 21.11 5.11
N LYS A 376 -16.54 21.31 4.56
CA LYS A 376 -17.60 22.10 5.21
C LYS A 376 -18.11 21.48 6.51
N ASP A 377 -18.27 20.15 6.53
CA ASP A 377 -18.78 19.40 7.67
C ASP A 377 -17.75 19.25 8.80
N TYR A 378 -16.47 19.08 8.47
CA TYR A 378 -15.43 18.65 9.43
C TYR A 378 -14.35 19.69 9.71
N CYS A 379 -14.01 20.56 8.76
CA CYS A 379 -12.82 21.40 8.87
C CYS A 379 -13.11 22.82 9.38
N LYS A 380 -12.26 23.25 10.30
CA LYS A 380 -12.14 24.64 10.78
C LYS A 380 -11.21 25.45 9.87
N GLN A 381 -10.11 24.83 9.45
CA GLN A 381 -9.05 25.44 8.66
C GLN A 381 -8.38 24.35 7.80
N VAL A 382 -7.96 24.72 6.60
CA VAL A 382 -7.10 23.89 5.74
C VAL A 382 -5.76 24.59 5.53
N LEU A 383 -4.67 23.86 5.78
CA LEU A 383 -3.30 24.31 5.60
C LEU A 383 -2.71 23.63 4.35
N THR A 384 -2.32 24.40 3.34
CA THR A 384 -1.85 23.87 2.05
C THR A 384 -0.32 23.81 1.98
N ILE A 385 0.22 22.71 1.45
CA ILE A 385 1.67 22.48 1.28
C ILE A 385 2.00 21.88 -0.10
N GLY A 386 3.25 21.98 -0.53
CA GLY A 386 3.78 21.22 -1.68
C GLY A 386 3.38 21.74 -3.07
N GLU A 387 3.69 20.95 -4.10
CA GLU A 387 3.48 21.31 -5.51
C GLU A 387 2.00 21.60 -5.86
N ALA A 388 1.05 20.92 -5.20
CA ALA A 388 -0.38 21.01 -5.50
C ALA A 388 -1.10 22.25 -4.96
N MET A 389 -0.45 23.12 -4.18
CA MET A 389 -1.10 24.24 -3.47
C MET A 389 -1.96 25.11 -4.38
N ASP A 390 -1.43 25.55 -5.53
CA ASP A 390 -2.13 26.47 -6.43
C ASP A 390 -3.43 25.86 -6.98
N LYS A 391 -3.41 24.55 -7.24
CA LYS A 391 -4.59 23.81 -7.71
C LYS A 391 -5.59 23.63 -6.57
N ILE A 392 -5.13 23.23 -5.39
CA ILE A 392 -5.97 23.05 -4.20
C ILE A 392 -6.67 24.37 -3.83
N GLU A 393 -5.92 25.48 -3.78
CA GLU A 393 -6.44 26.79 -3.40
C GLU A 393 -7.47 27.32 -4.39
N ARG A 394 -7.22 27.12 -5.69
CA ARG A 394 -8.17 27.48 -6.74
C ARG A 394 -9.46 26.67 -6.67
N GLU A 395 -9.36 25.34 -6.56
CA GLU A 395 -10.52 24.44 -6.58
C GLU A 395 -11.33 24.45 -5.27
N LEU A 396 -10.69 24.77 -4.14
CA LEU A 396 -11.36 24.84 -2.84
C LEU A 396 -11.71 26.26 -2.40
N HIS A 397 -11.49 27.26 -3.26
CA HIS A 397 -11.72 28.66 -2.95
C HIS A 397 -13.14 28.90 -2.42
N GLY A 398 -13.26 29.51 -1.23
CA GLY A 398 -14.54 29.82 -0.59
C GLY A 398 -15.26 28.62 0.06
N ALA A 399 -14.72 27.40 0.00
CA ALA A 399 -15.34 26.24 0.65
C ALA A 399 -15.09 26.19 2.17
N VAL A 400 -13.89 26.55 2.59
CA VAL A 400 -13.39 26.55 3.98
C VAL A 400 -12.24 27.56 4.06
N PRO A 401 -11.91 28.15 5.23
CA PRO A 401 -10.68 28.91 5.38
C PRO A 401 -9.47 28.10 4.90
N LEU A 402 -8.62 28.75 4.08
CA LEU A 402 -7.39 28.20 3.52
C LEU A 402 -6.22 29.04 3.98
N THR A 403 -5.11 28.42 4.35
CA THR A 403 -3.85 29.09 4.64
C THR A 403 -2.71 28.41 3.90
N ARG A 404 -2.01 29.19 3.07
CA ARG A 404 -0.83 28.74 2.34
C ARG A 404 0.35 28.61 3.28
N CYS A 405 0.90 27.40 3.39
CA CYS A 405 2.03 27.12 4.25
C CYS A 405 3.30 26.74 3.49
N GLU A 406 3.21 26.32 2.23
CA GLU A 406 4.35 25.86 1.40
C GLU A 406 4.97 24.54 1.87
N THR A 407 5.40 24.47 3.13
CA THR A 407 6.13 23.35 3.71
C THR A 407 5.43 22.84 4.97
N LEU A 408 5.69 21.57 5.30
CA LEU A 408 5.08 20.91 6.45
C LEU A 408 5.47 21.56 7.79
N ASP A 409 6.68 22.09 7.93
CA ASP A 409 7.12 22.80 9.14
C ASP A 409 6.34 24.10 9.34
N LYS A 410 6.10 24.88 8.28
CA LYS A 410 5.27 26.09 8.34
C LYS A 410 3.81 25.74 8.65
N ALA A 411 3.28 24.65 8.11
CA ALA A 411 1.94 24.16 8.44
C ALA A 411 1.81 23.76 9.91
N VAL A 412 2.79 23.00 10.44
CA VAL A 412 2.84 22.64 11.87
C VAL A 412 2.92 23.90 12.74
N GLN A 413 3.78 24.87 12.42
CA GLN A 413 3.88 26.12 13.16
C GLN A 413 2.58 26.92 13.14
N THR A 414 1.89 26.98 12.00
CA THR A 414 0.61 27.67 11.85
C THR A 414 -0.46 27.01 12.71
N ALA A 415 -0.58 25.68 12.64
CA ALA A 415 -1.50 24.92 13.47
C ALA A 415 -1.20 25.08 14.97
N MET A 416 0.07 25.06 15.36
CA MET A 416 0.50 25.23 16.76
C MET A 416 0.12 26.59 17.35
N ARG A 417 0.11 27.65 16.53
CA ARG A 417 -0.29 29.01 16.98
C ARG A 417 -1.79 29.24 16.96
N GLY A 418 -2.51 28.58 16.05
CA GLY A 418 -3.92 28.85 15.80
C GLY A 418 -4.91 27.84 16.39
N ALA A 419 -4.51 26.57 16.54
CA ALA A 419 -5.38 25.53 17.07
C ALA A 419 -5.61 25.72 18.58
N THR A 420 -6.83 25.47 19.01
CA THR A 420 -7.32 25.72 20.37
C THR A 420 -7.87 24.45 21.01
N ARG A 421 -8.10 24.46 22.32
CA ARG A 421 -8.64 23.30 23.04
C ARG A 421 -9.90 22.74 22.37
N GLY A 422 -9.89 21.44 22.09
CA GLY A 422 -10.96 20.73 21.37
C GLY A 422 -10.71 20.60 19.86
N ASP A 423 -9.74 21.31 19.29
CA ASP A 423 -9.34 21.16 17.90
C ASP A 423 -8.47 19.90 17.69
N ILE A 424 -8.42 19.45 16.44
CA ILE A 424 -7.59 18.33 16.00
C ILE A 424 -6.75 18.78 14.81
N VAL A 425 -5.43 18.58 14.87
CA VAL A 425 -4.52 18.82 13.74
C VAL A 425 -4.30 17.50 13.01
N LEU A 426 -4.81 17.42 11.78
CA LEU A 426 -4.81 16.21 10.97
C LEU A 426 -3.89 16.38 9.75
N LEU A 427 -2.84 15.57 9.65
CA LEU A 427 -2.10 15.39 8.41
C LEU A 427 -2.78 14.30 7.58
N SER A 428 -3.63 14.67 6.61
CA SER A 428 -4.26 13.72 5.68
C SER A 428 -4.22 14.31 4.26
N PRO A 429 -3.07 14.22 3.56
CA PRO A 429 -2.67 15.20 2.55
C PRO A 429 -3.36 15.11 1.19
N ALA A 430 -4.08 14.03 0.89
CA ALA A 430 -4.68 13.72 -0.42
C ALA A 430 -3.70 13.61 -1.61
N CYS A 431 -2.40 13.87 -1.39
CA CYS A 431 -1.35 13.90 -2.40
C CYS A 431 -0.22 12.92 -2.09
N SER A 432 0.51 12.51 -3.14
CA SER A 432 1.78 11.80 -2.97
C SER A 432 2.84 12.72 -2.34
N SER A 433 3.87 12.13 -1.72
CA SER A 433 4.86 12.88 -0.93
C SER A 433 6.15 13.23 -1.67
N PHE A 434 6.27 12.83 -2.94
CA PHE A 434 7.55 12.80 -3.68
C PHE A 434 8.08 14.17 -4.11
N ASP A 435 7.33 15.24 -3.85
CA ASP A 435 7.77 16.61 -4.06
C ASP A 435 8.72 17.11 -2.97
N GLN A 436 8.39 16.80 -1.70
CA GLN A 436 9.12 17.30 -0.53
C GLN A 436 9.77 16.20 0.31
N PHE A 437 9.43 14.93 0.08
CA PHE A 437 9.83 13.81 0.93
C PHE A 437 10.21 12.57 0.13
N LYS A 438 10.98 11.67 0.76
CA LYS A 438 11.41 10.39 0.17
C LYS A 438 10.25 9.43 -0.07
N ASP A 439 9.35 9.33 0.90
CA ASP A 439 8.15 8.48 0.90
C ASP A 439 7.15 9.02 1.95
N PHE A 440 5.97 8.41 2.04
CA PHE A 440 4.92 8.88 2.95
C PHE A 440 5.29 8.61 4.42
N GLU A 441 6.07 7.56 4.69
CA GLU A 441 6.64 7.26 6.01
C GLU A 441 7.59 8.37 6.45
N HIS A 442 8.49 8.82 5.56
CA HIS A 442 9.35 9.98 5.84
C HIS A 442 8.52 11.22 6.17
N ARG A 443 7.49 11.54 5.39
CA ARG A 443 6.59 12.68 5.66
C ARG A 443 5.90 12.56 7.03
N GLY A 444 5.36 11.39 7.36
CA GLY A 444 4.71 11.13 8.65
C GLY A 444 5.67 11.24 9.83
N LYS A 445 6.90 10.72 9.68
CA LYS A 445 7.96 10.84 10.69
C LYS A 445 8.37 12.29 10.91
N ILE A 446 8.53 13.08 9.84
CA ILE A 446 8.86 14.50 9.93
C ILE A 446 7.73 15.26 10.64
N PHE A 447 6.47 14.98 10.33
CA PHE A 447 5.32 15.57 11.04
C PHE A 447 5.39 15.33 12.54
N LYS A 448 5.60 14.08 12.98
CA LYS A 448 5.75 13.71 14.40
C LYS A 448 6.92 14.44 15.04
N GLN A 449 8.07 14.49 14.36
CA GLN A 449 9.27 15.16 14.85
C GLN A 449 9.05 16.67 15.03
N LEU A 450 8.44 17.35 14.06
CA LEU A 450 8.15 18.78 14.12
C LEU A 450 7.20 19.11 15.28
N VAL A 451 6.12 18.34 15.42
CA VAL A 451 5.16 18.50 16.52
C VAL A 451 5.83 18.30 17.88
N ASN A 452 6.59 17.21 18.05
CA ASN A 452 7.29 16.93 19.30
C ASN A 452 8.38 17.95 19.63
N ALA A 453 9.13 18.43 18.64
CA ALA A 453 10.14 19.46 18.83
C ALA A 453 9.52 20.78 19.30
N TYR A 454 8.35 21.15 18.73
CA TYR A 454 7.62 22.34 19.16
C TYR A 454 7.10 22.21 20.59
N ILE A 455 6.47 21.07 20.93
CA ILE A 455 5.99 20.79 22.28
C ILE A 455 7.13 20.81 23.30
N PHE A 456 8.28 20.22 22.95
CA PHE A 456 9.46 20.22 23.81
C PHE A 456 9.97 21.65 24.03
N LYS A 457 10.14 22.43 22.97
CA LYS A 457 10.61 23.82 23.04
C LYS A 457 9.71 24.71 23.90
N GLU A 458 8.39 24.62 23.75
CA GLU A 458 7.47 25.40 24.59
C GLU A 458 7.55 25.00 26.07
N ARG A 459 7.74 23.71 26.37
CA ARG A 459 7.88 23.23 27.76
C ARG A 459 9.18 23.66 28.40
N THR A 460 10.25 23.85 27.62
CA THR A 460 11.55 24.34 28.12
C THR A 460 11.59 25.85 28.23
N ASP A 461 10.99 26.57 27.27
CA ASP A 461 10.99 28.03 27.24
C ASP A 461 9.99 28.63 28.24
N GLY A 462 8.89 27.92 28.55
CA GLY A 462 7.91 28.31 29.57
C GLY A 462 8.29 27.99 31.04
N LYS A 463 9.52 27.50 31.28
CA LYS A 463 10.09 27.26 32.63
C LYS A 463 11.11 28.31 33.06
N LYS A 464 11.30 29.36 32.27
CA LYS A 464 11.98 30.61 32.64
C LYS A 464 10.93 31.69 32.83
#